data_AF-A0A165EGV3-F1
#
_entry.id   AF-A0A165EGV3-F1
#
_cell.length_a   1.000
_cell.length_b   1.000
_cell.length_c   1.000
_cell.angle_alpha   90.00
_cell.angle_beta   90.00
_cell.angle_gamma   90.00
#
_symmetry.space_group_name_H-M   'P 1'
#
loop_
_entity.id
_entity.type
_entity.pdbx_description
1 polymer ?
#
loop_
_entity_poly.entity_id
_entity_poly.type
_entity_poly.pdbx_seq_one_letter_code
_entity_poly.pdbx_strand_id
1 'polypeptide(L)'
;RTGHCFSGEYYSQFVPDEKVDCPCGGAFKSREHIIRHCARYKRHRHVLRAVSRDVSLPKILGTADGIEALATFLRKSGAFTRRGEPRTARSAPRWEDEAE
;
A
#
# COMPACT_ATOMS: atom_id res chain seq x y z
N ARG A 1 -3.55 -12.14 -10.47
CA ARG A 1 -3.81 -10.88 -9.73
C ARG A 1 -4.12 -9.80 -10.76
N THR A 2 -5.18 -9.02 -10.59
CA THR A 2 -5.79 -8.18 -11.66
C THR A 2 -5.16 -6.79 -11.84
N GLY A 3 -4.09 -6.43 -11.11
CA GLY A 3 -3.44 -5.11 -11.21
C GLY A 3 -4.20 -3.96 -10.55
N HIS A 4 -5.42 -4.19 -10.05
CA HIS A 4 -6.22 -3.17 -9.36
C HIS A 4 -5.64 -2.79 -7.99
N CYS A 5 -4.86 -1.71 -7.95
CA CYS A 5 -4.40 -1.04 -6.74
C CYS A 5 -3.93 0.38 -7.05
N PHE A 6 -3.85 1.27 -6.06
CA PHE A 6 -3.30 2.62 -6.24
C PHE A 6 -1.77 2.58 -6.37
N SER A 7 -1.30 2.07 -7.51
CA SER A 7 0.11 1.90 -7.88
C SER A 7 0.42 2.66 -9.17
N GLY A 8 1.71 2.87 -9.44
CA GLY A 8 2.15 3.45 -10.71
C GLY A 8 1.72 2.59 -11.89
N GLU A 9 1.76 1.26 -11.76
CA GLU A 9 1.32 0.30 -12.78
C GLU A 9 -0.15 0.52 -13.18
N TYR A 10 -1.01 0.75 -12.19
CA TYR A 10 -2.42 1.04 -12.43
C TYR A 10 -2.64 2.41 -13.06
N TYR A 11 -2.02 3.46 -12.50
CA TYR A 11 -2.20 4.81 -13.00
C TYR A 11 -1.68 4.98 -14.43
N SER A 12 -0.52 4.41 -14.77
CA SER A 12 0.01 4.47 -16.14
C SER A 12 -0.93 3.86 -17.19
N GLN A 13 -1.76 2.90 -16.80
CA GLN A 13 -2.65 2.19 -17.72
C GLN A 13 -4.07 2.77 -17.74
N PHE A 14 -4.60 3.20 -16.59
CA PHE A 14 -6.02 3.53 -16.45
C PHE A 14 -6.29 5.00 -16.13
N VAL A 15 -5.30 5.77 -15.68
CA VAL A 15 -5.43 7.22 -15.39
C VAL A 15 -4.11 7.93 -15.75
N PRO A 16 -3.77 8.04 -17.05
CA PRO A 16 -2.45 8.45 -17.51
C PRO A 16 -2.05 9.89 -17.09
N ASP A 17 -3.03 10.75 -16.79
CA ASP A 17 -2.79 12.10 -16.26
C ASP A 17 -2.30 12.13 -14.79
N GLU A 18 -2.45 11.02 -14.05
CA GLU A 18 -2.05 10.95 -12.65
C GLU A 18 -0.54 10.67 -12.52
N LYS A 19 0.13 11.33 -11.57
CA LYS A 19 1.57 11.13 -11.33
C LYS A 19 1.89 9.71 -10.86
N VAL A 20 2.72 9.02 -11.62
CA VAL A 20 3.23 7.67 -11.32
C VAL A 20 4.44 7.67 -10.39
N ASP A 21 5.10 8.81 -10.22
CA ASP A 21 6.26 8.99 -9.33
C ASP A 21 5.87 8.87 -7.86
N CYS A 22 6.66 8.13 -7.08
CA CYS A 22 6.42 8.00 -5.66
C CYS A 22 6.73 9.33 -4.93
N PRO A 23 5.89 9.80 -3.99
CA PRO A 23 6.16 11.01 -3.22
C PRO A 23 7.45 10.95 -2.39
N CYS A 24 8.05 9.77 -2.23
CA CYS A 24 9.36 9.62 -1.61
C CYS A 24 10.53 9.93 -2.56
N GLY A 25 10.27 10.42 -3.78
CA GLY A 25 11.28 10.70 -4.81
C GLY A 25 11.65 9.51 -5.70
N GLY A 26 10.95 8.38 -5.60
CA GLY A 26 11.17 7.24 -6.50
C GLY A 26 10.46 7.44 -7.83
N ALA A 27 11.12 7.13 -8.95
CA ALA A 27 10.58 7.33 -10.30
C ALA A 27 9.28 6.55 -10.59
N PHE A 28 9.00 5.46 -9.87
CA PHE A 28 7.79 4.67 -10.12
C PHE A 28 7.24 4.01 -8.86
N LYS A 29 5.93 4.17 -8.62
CA LYS A 29 5.19 3.53 -7.52
C LYS A 29 4.91 2.04 -7.82
N SER A 30 5.95 1.23 -8.03
CA SER A 30 5.77 -0.23 -8.16
C SER A 30 5.44 -0.88 -6.82
N ARG A 31 4.84 -2.08 -6.87
CA ARG A 31 4.59 -2.89 -5.68
C ARG A 31 5.88 -3.22 -4.94
N GLU A 32 6.93 -3.57 -5.69
CA GLU A 32 8.25 -3.85 -5.13
C GLU A 32 8.83 -2.62 -4.43
N HIS A 33 8.82 -1.47 -5.09
CA HIS A 33 9.29 -0.22 -4.50
C HIS A 33 8.57 0.07 -3.19
N ILE A 34 7.23 0.06 -3.19
CA ILE A 34 6.42 0.39 -2.01
C ILE A 34 6.72 -0.55 -0.83
N ILE A 35 6.80 -1.86 -1.09
CA ILE A 35 6.99 -2.88 -0.05
C ILE A 35 8.45 -2.87 0.46
N ARG A 36 9.44 -2.91 -0.44
CA ARG A 36 10.84 -3.15 -0.08
C ARG A 36 11.65 -1.89 0.19
N HIS A 37 11.41 -0.81 -0.56
CA HIS A 37 12.38 0.29 -0.66
C HIS A 37 11.84 1.65 -0.18
N CYS A 38 10.56 1.94 -0.41
CA CYS A 38 9.97 3.27 -0.24
C CYS A 38 10.26 3.87 1.14
N ALA A 39 10.91 5.03 1.17
CA ALA A 39 11.32 5.68 2.40
C ALA A 39 10.10 6.06 3.27
N ARG A 40 8.98 6.42 2.63
CA ARG A 40 7.71 6.78 3.30
C ARG A 40 7.22 5.71 4.27
N TYR A 41 7.43 4.43 3.92
CA TYR A 41 6.94 3.30 4.73
C TYR A 41 8.04 2.59 5.53
N LYS A 42 9.25 3.16 5.59
CA LYS A 42 10.40 2.58 6.32
C LYS A 42 10.06 2.25 7.77
N ARG A 43 9.31 3.13 8.47
CA ARG A 43 8.92 2.94 9.87
C ARG A 43 8.09 1.68 10.11
N HIS A 44 7.29 1.27 9.13
CA HIS A 44 6.40 0.11 9.24
C HIS A 44 7.03 -1.19 8.70
N ARG A 45 8.18 -1.11 8.01
CA ARG A 45 8.82 -2.26 7.36
C ARG A 45 9.34 -3.32 8.33
N HIS A 46 9.52 -2.98 9.62
CA HIS A 46 9.89 -3.95 10.65
C HIS A 46 8.90 -5.14 10.73
N VAL A 47 7.62 -4.90 10.44
CA VAL A 47 6.58 -5.94 10.41
C VAL A 47 6.90 -7.01 9.35
N LEU A 48 7.35 -6.58 8.17
CA LEU A 48 7.74 -7.51 7.11
C LEU A 48 9.09 -8.19 7.41
N ARG A 49 10.00 -7.45 8.05
CA ARG A 49 11.34 -7.95 8.42
C ARG A 49 11.30 -9.04 9.47
N ALA A 50 10.25 -9.10 10.29
CA ALA A 50 10.01 -10.18 11.23
C ALA A 50 9.83 -11.54 10.50
N VAL A 51 9.23 -11.53 9.30
CA VAL A 51 9.02 -12.74 8.49
C VAL A 51 10.17 -12.99 7.50
N SER A 52 10.70 -11.92 6.90
CA SER A 52 11.79 -11.97 5.91
C SER A 52 12.71 -10.77 6.10
N ARG A 53 13.91 -11.00 6.63
CA ARG A 53 14.89 -9.95 6.96
C ARG A 53 15.20 -9.02 5.77
N ASP A 54 15.23 -9.60 4.58
CA ASP A 54 15.49 -8.98 3.26
C ASP A 54 14.21 -8.53 2.52
N VAL A 55 13.04 -8.77 3.11
CA VAL A 55 11.71 -8.47 2.54
C VAL A 55 11.57 -9.08 1.14
N SER A 56 11.84 -10.38 1.02
CA SER A 56 11.67 -11.14 -0.22
C SER A 56 10.20 -11.19 -0.63
N LEU A 57 9.86 -10.65 -1.81
CA LEU A 57 8.49 -10.68 -2.32
C LEU A 57 7.93 -12.10 -2.48
N PRO A 58 8.67 -13.08 -3.04
CA PRO A 58 8.21 -14.47 -3.08
C PRO A 58 7.81 -15.01 -1.71
N LYS A 59 8.60 -14.73 -0.66
CA LYS A 59 8.30 -15.19 0.70
C LYS A 59 7.09 -14.45 1.30
N ILE A 60 7.07 -13.12 1.18
CA ILE A 60 5.98 -12.28 1.72
C ILE A 60 4.65 -12.57 1.02
N LEU A 61 4.65 -12.82 -0.29
CA LEU A 61 3.42 -13.04 -1.06
C LEU A 61 3.04 -14.52 -1.18
N GLY A 62 3.97 -15.44 -0.92
CA GLY A 62 3.79 -16.88 -1.10
C GLY A 62 3.61 -17.70 0.18
N THR A 63 3.64 -17.07 1.36
CA THR A 63 3.45 -17.75 2.65
C THR A 63 2.31 -17.12 3.45
N ALA A 64 1.63 -17.91 4.27
CA ALA A 64 0.54 -17.42 5.12
C ALA A 64 1.01 -16.31 6.08
N ASP A 65 2.11 -16.55 6.79
CA ASP A 65 2.74 -15.56 7.69
C ASP A 65 3.14 -14.29 6.94
N GLY A 66 3.67 -14.44 5.72
CA GLY A 66 4.01 -13.31 4.85
C GLY A 66 2.80 -12.48 4.47
N ILE A 67 1.68 -13.13 4.12
CA ILE A 67 0.42 -12.47 3.78
C ILE A 67 -0.16 -11.75 4.99
N GLU A 68 -0.11 -12.35 6.18
CA GLU A 68 -0.58 -11.73 7.42
C GLU A 68 0.28 -10.51 7.80
N ALA A 69 1.60 -10.64 7.72
CA ALA A 69 2.54 -9.54 7.94
C ALA A 69 2.31 -8.41 6.92
N LEU A 70 2.07 -8.76 5.65
CA LEU A 70 1.73 -7.78 4.62
C LEU A 70 0.41 -7.08 4.94
N ALA A 71 -0.64 -7.80 5.33
CA ALA A 71 -1.92 -7.20 5.71
C ALA A 71 -1.74 -6.22 6.88
N THR A 72 -0.94 -6.58 7.89
CA THR A 72 -0.60 -5.70 9.02
C THR A 72 0.19 -4.47 8.59
N PHE A 73 1.18 -4.65 7.71
CA PHE A 73 1.94 -3.56 7.12
C PHE A 73 1.02 -2.59 6.37
N LEU A 74 0.11 -3.09 5.53
CA LEU A 74 -0.84 -2.26 4.76
C LEU A 74 -1.76 -1.45 5.69
N ARG A 75 -2.34 -2.08 6.71
CA ARG A 75 -3.19 -1.39 7.70
C ARG A 75 -2.46 -0.27 8.43
N LYS A 76 -1.24 -0.54 8.91
CA LYS A 76 -0.46 0.43 9.70
C LYS A 76 0.15 1.55 8.86
N SER A 77 0.56 1.25 7.63
CA SER A 77 1.28 2.19 6.77
C SER A 77 0.36 3.02 5.88
N GLY A 78 -0.82 2.51 5.52
CA GLY A 78 -1.63 3.12 4.48
C GLY A 78 -1.08 2.95 3.06
N ALA A 79 -0.11 2.06 2.86
CA ALA A 79 0.39 1.77 1.53
C ALA A 79 -0.75 1.30 0.60
N PHE A 80 -0.70 1.75 -0.66
CA PHE A 80 -1.75 1.54 -1.67
C PHE A 80 -3.13 2.09 -1.32
N THR A 81 -3.25 3.10 -0.44
CA THR A 81 -4.44 3.96 -0.40
C THR A 81 -4.24 5.17 -1.32
N ARG A 82 -5.33 5.83 -1.75
CA ARG A 82 -5.26 7.01 -2.61
C ARG A 82 -4.35 8.12 -2.05
N ARG A 83 -4.32 8.30 -0.72
CA ARG A 83 -3.49 9.30 -0.03
C ARG A 83 -2.17 8.75 0.50
N GLY A 84 -1.95 7.43 0.48
CA GLY A 84 -0.79 6.80 1.10
C GLY A 84 -0.78 6.96 2.63
N GLU A 85 -1.97 7.00 3.23
CA GLU A 85 -2.24 7.17 4.66
C GLU A 85 -3.17 6.05 5.15
N PRO A 86 -3.08 5.64 6.43
CA PRO A 86 -3.98 4.65 7.01
C PRO A 86 -5.43 5.08 6.86
N ARG A 87 -6.33 4.13 6.57
CA ARG A 87 -7.77 4.45 6.52
C ARG A 87 -8.25 4.83 7.91
N THR A 88 -8.96 5.96 7.99
CA THR A 88 -9.74 6.26 9.20
C THR A 88 -10.82 5.21 9.41
N ALA A 89 -11.19 4.98 10.66
CA ALA A 89 -12.37 4.17 10.97
C ALA A 89 -13.58 4.81 10.27
N ARG A 90 -14.28 4.00 9.46
CA ARG A 90 -15.48 4.46 8.79
C ARG A 90 -16.62 4.29 9.78
N SER A 91 -17.14 5.40 10.31
CA SER A 91 -18.41 5.41 11.01
C SER A 91 -19.52 5.19 9.98
N ALA A 92 -20.55 4.42 10.34
CA ALA A 92 -21.76 4.40 9.52
C ALA A 92 -22.33 5.82 9.48
N PRO A 93 -22.73 6.33 8.30
CA PRO A 93 -23.47 7.58 8.25
C PRO A 93 -24.73 7.43 9.10
N ARG A 94 -25.06 8.47 9.87
CA ARG A 94 -26.32 8.53 10.57
C ARG A 94 -27.40 8.95 9.58
N TRP A 95 -28.65 8.61 9.86
CA TRP A 95 -29.80 9.09 9.10
C TRP A 95 -29.86 10.63 8.99
N GLU A 96 -29.27 11.34 9.97
CA GLU A 96 -29.13 12.81 9.97
C GLU A 96 -28.14 13.35 8.93
N ASP A 97 -27.25 12.50 8.41
CA ASP A 97 -26.22 12.88 7.43
C ASP A 97 -26.75 12.78 5.98
N GLU A 98 -27.98 12.30 5.76
CA GLU A 98 -28.62 12.33 4.44
C GLU A 98 -29.04 13.76 4.10
N ALA A 99 -28.58 14.25 2.94
CA ALA A 99 -29.01 15.55 2.44
C ALA A 99 -30.49 15.50 2.04
N GLU A 100 -31.25 16.53 2.44
CA GLU A 100 -32.68 16.71 2.13
C GLU A 100 -32.97 16.74 0.62
#